data_AF-A0A9X6U4Y1-F1
#
_entry.id   AF-A0A9X6U4Y1-F1
#
_cell.length_a   1.000
_cell.length_b   1.000
_cell.length_c   1.000
_cell.angle_alpha   90.00
_cell.angle_beta   90.00
_cell.angle_gamma   90.00
#
_symmetry.space_group_name_H-M   'P 1'
#
loop_
_entity.id
_entity.type
_entity.pdbx_description
1 polymer ?
#
loop_
_entity_poly.entity_id
_entity_poly.type
_entity_poly.pdbx_seq_one_letter_code
_entity_poly.pdbx_strand_id
1 'polypeptide(L)'
;MNPRFITGTAILLFELIIDSLREKKKIRISSLVLSLVTLVISVFTLIFFRGNLKDYEFGVSIFISLCSFVILSASLLAFSKDPVNLKNPLDIELEKLSEEREQLKAKVQDKGVEVKNNVFNTIQLNLNQTTEYYTINKSQAKQSFRASIFAIVIGLTTLVVGIWFMFYKENITMATISAISSVLLEAIGGMYFYVYKKSLEQLNFFYDKLEKTQDTMVAIELTNNISDDAKKMELQEKVILNLIERSSSNVK
;
A
#
# COMPACT_ATOMS: atom_id res chain seq x y z
N MET A 1 -21.42 13.90 -24.56
CA MET A 1 -20.08 13.60 -24.03
C MET A 1 -20.24 12.46 -23.03
N ASN A 2 -19.66 11.28 -23.29
CA ASN A 2 -19.98 10.05 -22.56
C ASN A 2 -19.34 10.09 -21.15
N PRO A 3 -20.10 10.05 -20.03
CA PRO A 3 -19.56 10.23 -18.68
C PRO A 3 -18.48 9.20 -18.33
N ARG A 4 -18.55 7.98 -18.89
CA ARG A 4 -17.52 6.94 -18.72
C ARG A 4 -16.16 7.27 -19.36
N PHE A 5 -16.15 8.10 -20.40
CA PHE A 5 -14.92 8.50 -21.08
C PHE A 5 -14.22 9.66 -20.34
N ILE A 6 -15.01 10.58 -19.78
CA ILE A 6 -14.51 11.69 -18.94
C ILE A 6 -13.93 11.14 -17.64
N THR A 7 -14.59 10.16 -17.00
CA THR A 7 -14.06 9.53 -15.79
C THR A 7 -12.78 8.75 -16.08
N GLY A 8 -12.70 8.01 -17.18
CA GLY A 8 -11.48 7.27 -17.56
C GLY A 8 -10.29 8.19 -17.84
N THR A 9 -10.49 9.28 -18.57
CA THR A 9 -9.43 10.26 -18.88
C THR A 9 -8.97 11.05 -17.66
N ALA A 10 -9.90 11.42 -16.75
CA ALA A 10 -9.56 12.08 -15.49
C ALA A 10 -8.77 11.15 -14.55
N ILE A 11 -9.11 9.87 -14.49
CA ILE A 11 -8.37 8.87 -13.71
C ILE A 11 -6.94 8.71 -14.25
N LEU A 12 -6.77 8.60 -15.57
CA LEU A 12 -5.44 8.48 -16.19
C LEU A 12 -4.57 9.72 -15.95
N LEU A 13 -5.16 10.92 -16.05
CA LEU A 13 -4.47 12.17 -15.73
C LEU A 13 -4.03 12.22 -14.25
N PHE A 14 -4.90 11.77 -13.34
CA PHE A 14 -4.58 11.71 -11.92
C PHE A 14 -3.47 10.70 -11.61
N GLU A 15 -3.50 9.51 -12.23
CA GLU A 15 -2.44 8.51 -12.15
C GLU A 15 -1.10 9.06 -12.65
N LEU A 16 -1.10 9.74 -13.80
CA LEU A 16 0.10 10.35 -14.38
C LEU A 16 0.72 11.42 -13.47
N ILE A 17 -0.10 12.23 -12.81
CA ILE A 17 0.36 13.21 -11.82
C ILE A 17 1.02 12.50 -10.63
N ILE A 18 0.41 11.44 -10.10
CA ILE A 18 0.97 10.68 -8.98
C ILE A 18 2.32 10.06 -9.34
N ASP A 19 2.42 9.44 -10.51
CA ASP A 19 3.64 8.78 -10.94
C ASP A 19 4.77 9.78 -11.22
N SER A 20 4.46 10.93 -11.83
CA SER A 20 5.41 12.05 -12.01
C SER A 20 5.94 12.59 -10.66
N LEU A 21 5.06 12.71 -9.65
CA LEU A 21 5.45 13.11 -8.31
C LEU A 21 6.27 12.04 -7.58
N ARG A 22 6.03 10.75 -7.86
CA ARG A 22 6.76 9.64 -7.24
C ARG A 22 8.23 9.62 -7.67
N GLU A 23 8.52 9.86 -8.94
CA GLU A 23 9.89 9.80 -9.48
C GLU A 23 10.84 10.82 -8.81
N LYS A 24 10.32 11.97 -8.37
CA LYS A 24 11.14 13.09 -7.90
C LYS A 24 10.81 13.47 -6.45
N LYS A 25 11.51 12.85 -5.48
CA LYS A 25 11.33 13.06 -4.03
C LYS A 25 11.27 14.54 -3.61
N LYS A 26 12.14 15.39 -4.15
CA LYS A 26 12.15 16.84 -3.85
C LYS A 26 10.89 17.55 -4.37
N ILE A 27 10.44 17.20 -5.57
CA ILE A 27 9.23 17.77 -6.18
C ILE A 27 7.99 17.31 -5.41
N ARG A 28 7.93 16.05 -4.96
CA ARG A 28 6.81 15.54 -4.15
C ARG A 28 6.61 16.32 -2.85
N ILE A 29 7.69 16.57 -2.11
CA ILE A 29 7.61 17.31 -0.85
C ILE A 29 7.26 18.77 -1.14
N SER A 30 7.88 19.36 -2.17
CA SER A 30 7.58 20.73 -2.59
C SER A 30 6.12 20.89 -3.05
N SER A 31 5.56 19.93 -3.79
CA SER A 31 4.17 19.97 -4.25
C SER A 31 3.19 19.80 -3.10
N LEU A 32 3.51 18.91 -2.14
CA LEU A 32 2.71 18.72 -0.94
C LEU A 32 2.64 20.01 -0.13
N VAL A 33 3.79 20.60 0.19
CA VAL A 33 3.84 21.85 0.97
C VAL A 33 3.18 22.99 0.21
N LEU A 34 3.46 23.14 -1.09
CA LEU A 34 2.87 24.20 -1.90
C LEU A 34 1.34 24.05 -1.97
N SER A 35 0.82 22.85 -2.24
CA SER A 35 -0.63 22.61 -2.31
C SER A 35 -1.33 22.86 -0.98
N LEU A 36 -0.70 22.50 0.16
CA LEU A 36 -1.23 22.79 1.49
C LEU A 36 -1.26 24.30 1.75
N VAL A 37 -0.17 25.00 1.46
CA VAL A 37 -0.07 26.46 1.62
C VAL A 37 -1.08 27.17 0.71
N THR A 38 -1.18 26.78 -0.55
CA THR A 38 -2.17 27.34 -1.50
C THR A 38 -3.60 27.04 -1.06
N LEU A 39 -3.89 25.85 -0.53
CA LEU A 39 -5.20 25.52 0.04
C LEU A 39 -5.52 26.49 1.19
N VAL A 40 -4.61 26.63 2.16
CA VAL A 40 -4.79 27.52 3.31
C VAL A 40 -4.94 28.98 2.89
N ILE A 41 -4.10 29.47 1.98
CA ILE A 41 -4.18 30.84 1.45
C ILE A 41 -5.47 31.07 0.68
N SER A 42 -5.87 30.14 -0.19
CA SER A 42 -7.10 30.26 -0.99
C SER A 42 -8.35 30.28 -0.12
N VAL A 43 -8.35 29.49 0.96
CA VAL A 43 -9.42 29.50 1.95
C VAL A 43 -9.37 30.80 2.77
N PHE A 44 -8.19 31.25 3.18
CA PHE A 44 -8.02 32.53 3.88
C PHE A 44 -8.52 33.72 3.05
N THR A 45 -8.19 33.78 1.76
CA THR A 45 -8.67 34.83 0.85
C THR A 45 -10.18 34.77 0.66
N LEU A 46 -10.75 33.56 0.53
CA LEU A 46 -12.21 33.36 0.51
C LEU A 46 -12.89 33.82 1.80
N ILE A 47 -12.22 33.71 2.96
CA ILE A 47 -12.75 34.07 4.28
C ILE A 47 -12.67 35.58 4.51
N PHE A 48 -11.47 36.18 4.41
CA PHE A 48 -11.23 37.57 4.81
C PHE A 48 -11.75 38.60 3.80
N PHE A 49 -11.74 38.25 2.51
CA PHE A 49 -12.10 39.19 1.45
C PHE A 49 -13.49 38.93 0.86
N ARG A 50 -14.29 38.03 1.45
CA ARG A 50 -15.61 37.62 0.92
C ARG A 50 -16.52 38.79 0.53
N GLY A 51 -16.57 39.84 1.34
CA GLY A 51 -17.41 41.03 1.09
C GLY A 51 -16.85 41.99 0.03
N ASN A 52 -15.57 41.85 -0.34
CA ASN A 52 -14.87 42.70 -1.31
C ASN A 52 -14.58 41.97 -2.64
N LEU A 53 -14.80 40.66 -2.71
CA LEU A 53 -14.54 39.87 -3.92
C LEU A 53 -15.72 39.96 -4.89
N LYS A 54 -15.40 40.11 -6.17
CA LYS A 54 -16.41 40.02 -7.24
C LYS A 54 -16.80 38.56 -7.47
N ASP A 55 -17.99 38.32 -8.04
CA ASP A 55 -18.52 36.96 -8.26
C ASP A 55 -17.56 36.04 -9.04
N TYR A 56 -16.82 36.58 -10.02
CA TYR A 56 -15.82 35.79 -10.76
C TYR A 56 -14.58 35.44 -9.91
N GLU A 57 -14.14 36.31 -9.00
CA GLU A 57 -12.97 36.09 -8.13
C GLU A 57 -13.28 35.04 -7.07
N PHE A 58 -14.52 35.04 -6.58
CA PHE A 58 -15.05 34.00 -5.70
C PHE A 58 -15.05 32.63 -6.40
N GLY A 59 -15.55 32.57 -7.65
CA GLY A 59 -15.54 31.34 -8.44
C GLY A 59 -14.13 30.80 -8.72
N VAL A 60 -13.18 31.68 -9.06
CA VAL A 60 -11.77 31.32 -9.29
C VAL A 60 -11.14 30.76 -8.02
N SER A 61 -11.39 31.37 -6.85
CA SER A 61 -10.78 30.90 -5.60
C SER A 61 -11.34 29.54 -5.15
N ILE A 62 -12.62 29.24 -5.41
CA ILE A 62 -13.19 27.90 -5.20
C ILE A 62 -12.51 26.87 -6.11
N PHE A 63 -12.31 27.21 -7.38
CA PHE A 63 -11.64 26.34 -8.33
C PHE A 63 -10.19 26.05 -7.91
N ILE A 64 -9.45 27.07 -7.47
CA ILE A 64 -8.07 26.93 -6.94
C ILE A 64 -8.05 26.02 -5.71
N SER A 65 -9.02 26.14 -4.79
CA SER A 65 -9.12 25.27 -3.62
C SER A 65 -9.37 23.81 -4.02
N LEU A 66 -10.25 23.55 -4.99
CA LEU A 66 -10.53 22.19 -5.48
C LEU A 66 -9.31 21.59 -6.18
N CYS A 67 -8.63 22.36 -7.04
CA CYS A 67 -7.39 21.92 -7.67
C CYS A 67 -6.29 21.64 -6.64
N SER A 68 -6.13 22.50 -5.63
CA SER A 68 -5.15 22.32 -4.56
C SER A 68 -5.43 21.06 -3.74
N PHE A 69 -6.69 20.77 -3.47
CA PHE A 69 -7.12 19.55 -2.79
C PHE A 69 -6.80 18.28 -3.58
N VAL A 70 -7.03 18.30 -4.90
CA VAL A 70 -6.69 17.18 -5.80
C VAL A 70 -5.16 16.97 -5.83
N ILE A 71 -4.37 18.03 -5.93
CA ILE A 71 -2.90 17.96 -5.96
C ILE A 71 -2.34 17.50 -4.61
N LEU A 72 -2.93 17.92 -3.50
CA LEU A 72 -2.56 17.50 -2.15
C LEU A 72 -2.82 15.99 -1.97
N SER A 73 -3.98 15.52 -2.41
CA SER A 73 -4.34 14.10 -2.40
C SER A 73 -3.39 13.27 -3.27
N ALA A 74 -3.07 13.75 -4.48
CA ALA A 74 -2.10 13.10 -5.37
C ALA A 74 -0.69 13.04 -4.75
N SER A 75 -0.24 14.14 -4.14
CA SER A 75 1.08 14.24 -3.51
C SER A 75 1.23 13.28 -2.33
N LEU A 76 0.16 13.09 -1.55
CA LEU A 76 0.12 12.11 -0.46
C LEU A 76 0.13 10.67 -0.98
N LEU A 77 -0.65 10.36 -2.02
CA LEU A 77 -0.66 9.04 -2.65
C LEU A 77 0.68 8.69 -3.31
N ALA A 78 1.43 9.68 -3.80
CA ALA A 78 2.78 9.51 -4.36
C ALA A 78 3.84 9.07 -3.33
N PHE A 79 3.53 9.06 -2.03
CA PHE A 79 4.37 8.42 -1.02
C PHE A 79 4.26 6.89 -1.02
N SER A 80 3.18 6.33 -1.56
CA SER A 80 3.10 4.89 -1.83
C SER A 80 4.07 4.51 -2.95
N LYS A 81 4.90 3.48 -2.73
CA LYS A 81 5.87 2.98 -3.71
C LYS A 81 5.20 2.30 -4.91
N ASP A 82 3.98 1.79 -4.75
CA ASP A 82 3.28 1.05 -5.80
C ASP A 82 2.34 1.93 -6.64
N PRO A 83 2.32 1.79 -7.97
CA PRO A 83 1.40 2.53 -8.84
C PRO A 83 -0.06 2.31 -8.43
N VAL A 84 -0.85 3.37 -8.57
CA VAL A 84 -2.26 3.37 -8.22
C VAL A 84 -3.02 2.60 -9.30
N ASN A 85 -2.94 1.28 -9.28
CA ASN A 85 -3.76 0.44 -10.14
C ASN A 85 -5.12 0.19 -9.46
N LEU A 86 -6.21 0.53 -10.14
CA LEU A 86 -7.62 0.37 -9.69
C LEU A 86 -8.29 -0.92 -10.18
N LYS A 87 -7.66 -1.68 -11.10
CA LYS A 87 -8.12 -3.05 -11.42
C LYS A 87 -7.88 -3.97 -10.24
N ASN A 88 -8.71 -5.01 -10.04
CA ASN A 88 -8.54 -6.11 -9.06
C ASN A 88 -7.45 -7.08 -9.55
N PRO A 89 -6.15 -6.88 -9.25
CA PRO A 89 -5.10 -7.78 -9.69
C PRO A 89 -4.93 -8.91 -8.65
N LEU A 90 -5.43 -8.67 -7.43
CA LEU A 90 -5.32 -9.52 -6.26
C LEU A 90 -6.14 -10.77 -6.47
N ASP A 91 -7.41 -10.65 -6.85
CA ASP A 91 -8.28 -11.82 -7.02
C ASP A 91 -7.72 -12.78 -8.08
N ILE A 92 -7.19 -12.23 -9.19
CA ILE A 92 -6.56 -13.01 -10.26
C ILE A 92 -5.28 -13.70 -9.76
N GLU A 93 -4.45 -13.00 -8.98
CA GLU A 93 -3.22 -13.56 -8.42
C GLU A 93 -3.52 -14.65 -7.38
N LEU A 94 -4.53 -14.42 -6.52
CA LEU A 94 -4.99 -15.39 -5.52
C LEU A 94 -5.64 -16.62 -6.16
N GLU A 95 -6.42 -16.44 -7.24
CA GLU A 95 -6.99 -17.54 -8.01
C GLU A 95 -5.89 -18.41 -8.61
N LYS A 96 -4.87 -17.82 -9.24
CA LYS A 96 -3.71 -18.55 -9.75
C LYS A 96 -2.96 -19.32 -8.65
N LEU A 97 -2.74 -18.68 -7.49
CA LEU A 97 -2.10 -19.34 -6.35
C LEU A 97 -2.94 -20.49 -5.81
N SER A 98 -4.27 -20.36 -5.83
CA SER A 98 -5.21 -21.41 -5.44
C SER A 98 -5.17 -22.58 -6.41
N GLU A 99 -5.19 -22.33 -7.72
CA GLU A 99 -5.08 -23.36 -8.75
C GLU A 99 -3.75 -24.13 -8.63
N GLU A 100 -2.63 -23.42 -8.49
CA GLU A 100 -1.31 -24.03 -8.30
C GLU A 100 -1.28 -24.91 -7.04
N ARG A 101 -1.91 -24.45 -5.96
CA ARG A 101 -2.00 -25.20 -4.70
C ARG A 101 -2.75 -26.52 -4.86
N GLU A 102 -3.85 -26.53 -5.61
CA GLU A 102 -4.59 -27.76 -5.87
C GLU A 102 -3.74 -28.77 -6.65
N GLN A 103 -3.00 -28.31 -7.65
CA GLN A 103 -2.06 -29.14 -8.39
C GLN A 103 -0.94 -29.70 -7.49
N LEU A 104 -0.38 -28.88 -6.60
CA LEU A 104 0.66 -29.31 -5.66
C LEU A 104 0.11 -30.31 -4.64
N LYS A 105 -1.10 -30.10 -4.11
CA LYS A 105 -1.76 -31.05 -3.21
C LYS A 105 -1.98 -32.40 -3.88
N ALA A 106 -2.40 -32.42 -5.15
CA ALA A 106 -2.55 -33.65 -5.91
C ALA A 106 -1.21 -34.41 -6.04
N LYS A 107 -0.11 -33.69 -6.33
CA LYS A 107 1.24 -34.28 -6.42
C LYS A 107 1.78 -34.81 -5.08
N VAL A 108 1.40 -34.21 -3.95
CA VAL A 108 1.82 -34.67 -2.60
C VAL A 108 1.04 -35.92 -2.17
N GLN A 109 -0.22 -36.04 -2.58
CA GLN A 109 -1.10 -37.16 -2.20
C GLN A 109 -0.92 -38.41 -3.09
N ASP A 110 -0.26 -38.28 -4.23
CA ASP A 110 0.05 -39.40 -5.12
C ASP A 110 1.08 -40.35 -4.48
N LYS A 111 0.63 -41.57 -4.19
CA LYS A 111 1.44 -42.64 -3.56
C LYS A 111 2.55 -43.17 -4.47
N GLY A 112 2.53 -42.87 -5.77
CA GLY A 112 3.55 -43.26 -6.74
C GLY A 112 4.79 -42.35 -6.76
N VAL A 113 4.78 -41.24 -6.02
CA VAL A 113 5.84 -40.23 -6.06
C VAL A 113 7.01 -40.60 -5.16
N GLU A 114 8.23 -40.54 -5.69
CA GLU A 114 9.45 -40.75 -4.91
C GLU A 114 9.51 -39.84 -3.66
N VAL A 115 10.07 -40.35 -2.56
CA VAL A 115 10.18 -39.62 -1.27
C VAL A 115 10.83 -38.24 -1.45
N LYS A 116 11.90 -38.15 -2.26
CA LYS A 116 12.57 -36.89 -2.58
C LYS A 116 11.61 -35.89 -3.23
N ASN A 117 10.87 -36.31 -4.25
CA ASN A 117 9.90 -35.48 -4.94
C ASN A 117 8.74 -35.07 -4.03
N ASN A 118 8.29 -35.95 -3.15
CA ASN A 118 7.25 -35.63 -2.17
C ASN A 118 7.69 -34.51 -1.20
N VAL A 119 8.93 -34.56 -0.71
CA VAL A 119 9.50 -33.49 0.13
C VAL A 119 9.56 -32.17 -0.64
N PHE A 120 10.06 -32.15 -1.88
CA PHE A 120 10.09 -30.94 -2.70
C PHE A 120 8.69 -30.38 -2.97
N ASN A 121 7.71 -31.23 -3.33
CA ASN A 121 6.33 -30.81 -3.55
C ASN A 121 5.71 -30.21 -2.28
N THR A 122 6.04 -30.77 -1.10
CA THR A 122 5.61 -30.23 0.20
C THR A 122 6.22 -28.85 0.47
N ILE A 123 7.50 -28.65 0.14
CA ILE A 123 8.14 -27.34 0.29
C ILE A 123 7.53 -26.32 -0.69
N GLN A 124 7.26 -26.70 -1.94
CA GLN A 124 6.57 -25.85 -2.91
C GLN A 124 5.16 -25.47 -2.44
N LEU A 125 4.42 -26.40 -1.84
CA LEU A 125 3.12 -26.12 -1.25
C LEU A 125 3.22 -25.05 -0.14
N ASN A 126 4.22 -25.16 0.74
CA ASN A 126 4.47 -24.16 1.78
C ASN A 126 4.92 -22.80 1.21
N LEU A 127 5.73 -22.79 0.14
CA LEU A 127 6.08 -21.57 -0.58
C LEU A 127 4.84 -20.89 -1.14
N ASN A 128 3.97 -21.63 -1.84
CA ASN A 128 2.73 -21.09 -2.40
C ASN A 128 1.85 -20.45 -1.31
N GLN A 129 1.69 -21.10 -0.17
CA GLN A 129 0.97 -20.53 0.98
C GLN A 129 1.64 -19.27 1.53
N THR A 130 2.96 -19.27 1.66
CA THR A 130 3.72 -18.09 2.12
C THR A 130 3.56 -16.92 1.15
N THR A 131 3.59 -17.19 -0.15
CA THR A 131 3.35 -16.20 -1.21
C THR A 131 1.92 -15.65 -1.14
N GLU A 132 0.90 -16.48 -0.89
CA GLU A 132 -0.48 -16.01 -0.69
C GLU A 132 -0.57 -15.02 0.47
N TYR A 133 -0.03 -15.36 1.64
CA TYR A 133 -0.04 -14.47 2.80
C TYR A 133 0.73 -13.17 2.54
N TYR A 134 1.86 -13.25 1.83
CA TYR A 134 2.61 -12.08 1.37
C TYR A 134 1.77 -11.18 0.46
N THR A 135 1.10 -11.75 -0.55
CA THR A 135 0.27 -11.02 -1.52
C THR A 135 -0.95 -10.38 -0.84
N ILE A 136 -1.62 -11.08 0.08
CA ILE A 136 -2.72 -10.53 0.87
C ILE A 136 -2.23 -9.35 1.73
N ASN A 137 -1.12 -9.52 2.46
CA ASN A 137 -0.57 -8.46 3.32
C ASN A 137 -0.14 -7.23 2.52
N LYS A 138 0.45 -7.43 1.34
CA LYS A 138 0.78 -6.34 0.42
C LYS A 138 -0.46 -5.54 0.03
N SER A 139 -1.55 -6.23 -0.32
CA SER A 139 -2.81 -5.57 -0.68
C SER A 139 -3.43 -4.85 0.52
N GLN A 140 -3.46 -5.47 1.71
CA GLN A 140 -3.94 -4.83 2.93
C GLN A 140 -3.15 -3.56 3.25
N ALA A 141 -1.81 -3.62 3.21
CA ALA A 141 -0.96 -2.45 3.42
C ALA A 141 -1.33 -1.31 2.45
N LYS A 142 -1.49 -1.63 1.16
CA LYS A 142 -1.87 -0.64 0.14
C LYS A 142 -3.25 -0.04 0.39
N GLN A 143 -4.23 -0.85 0.79
CA GLN A 143 -5.58 -0.39 1.10
C GLN A 143 -5.61 0.45 2.37
N SER A 144 -4.96 0.02 3.44
CA SER A 144 -4.86 0.77 4.69
C SER A 144 -4.15 2.11 4.51
N PHE A 145 -3.08 2.15 3.71
CA PHE A 145 -2.41 3.40 3.36
C PHE A 145 -3.33 4.36 2.59
N ARG A 146 -4.08 3.85 1.60
CA ARG A 146 -5.05 4.69 0.87
C ARG A 146 -6.15 5.20 1.79
N ALA A 147 -6.72 4.32 2.62
CA ALA A 147 -7.77 4.67 3.58
C ALA A 147 -7.30 5.72 4.59
N SER A 148 -6.06 5.64 5.09
CA SER A 148 -5.51 6.64 6.00
C SER A 148 -5.36 8.00 5.32
N ILE A 149 -4.85 8.04 4.09
CA ILE A 149 -4.75 9.29 3.32
C ILE A 149 -6.14 9.90 3.08
N PHE A 150 -7.14 9.09 2.69
CA PHE A 150 -8.50 9.60 2.51
C PHE A 150 -9.08 10.17 3.81
N ALA A 151 -8.91 9.49 4.94
CA ALA A 151 -9.39 9.96 6.23
C ALA A 151 -8.78 11.30 6.64
N ILE A 152 -7.45 11.45 6.47
CA ILE A 152 -6.73 12.72 6.76
C ILE A 152 -7.22 13.84 5.84
N VAL A 153 -7.31 13.56 4.55
CA VAL A 153 -7.72 14.55 3.55
C VAL A 153 -9.17 15.03 3.80
N ILE A 154 -10.08 14.11 4.12
CA ILE A 154 -11.47 14.44 4.47
C ILE A 154 -11.54 15.15 5.83
N GLY A 155 -10.75 14.71 6.82
CA GLY A 155 -10.64 15.32 8.14
C GLY A 155 -10.23 16.79 8.06
N LEU A 156 -9.14 17.06 7.33
CA LEU A 156 -8.65 18.41 7.09
C LEU A 156 -9.67 19.27 6.35
N THR A 157 -10.31 18.75 5.30
CA THR A 157 -11.38 19.50 4.60
C THR A 157 -12.57 19.79 5.53
N THR A 158 -12.97 18.83 6.36
CA THR A 158 -14.07 19.01 7.31
C THR A 158 -13.73 20.08 8.35
N LEU A 159 -12.48 20.11 8.85
CA LEU A 159 -11.99 21.16 9.74
C LEU A 159 -12.11 22.54 9.06
N VAL A 160 -11.63 22.65 7.82
CA VAL A 160 -11.66 23.88 7.04
C VAL A 160 -13.10 24.37 6.80
N VAL A 161 -14.02 23.47 6.45
CA VAL A 161 -15.45 23.78 6.29
C VAL A 161 -16.10 24.20 7.63
N GLY A 162 -15.71 23.56 8.73
CA GLY A 162 -16.15 23.94 10.06
C GLY A 162 -15.78 25.35 10.45
N ILE A 163 -14.52 25.70 10.25
CA ILE A 163 -14.00 27.05 10.44
C ILE A 163 -14.76 28.04 9.54
N TRP A 164 -15.06 27.67 8.30
CA TRP A 164 -15.87 28.49 7.39
C TRP A 164 -17.28 28.80 7.93
N PHE A 165 -17.99 27.83 8.52
CA PHE A 165 -19.30 28.06 9.14
C PHE A 165 -19.24 28.98 10.36
N MET A 166 -18.15 28.92 11.13
CA MET A 166 -17.92 29.81 12.27
C MET A 166 -17.90 31.27 11.83
N PHE A 167 -17.13 31.60 10.78
CA PHE A 167 -16.95 33.00 10.35
C PHE A 167 -18.09 33.51 9.46
N TYR A 168 -18.78 32.65 8.71
CA TYR A 168 -19.83 33.10 7.79
C TYR A 168 -21.20 33.35 8.45
N LYS A 169 -21.56 32.54 9.45
CA LYS A 169 -22.88 32.62 10.10
C LYS A 169 -22.79 32.80 11.62
N GLU A 170 -21.59 33.06 12.15
CA GLU A 170 -21.32 33.01 13.60
C GLU A 170 -21.81 31.68 14.22
N ASN A 171 -21.82 30.61 13.42
CA ASN A 171 -22.44 29.35 13.83
C ASN A 171 -21.40 28.48 14.55
N ILE A 172 -21.18 28.83 15.82
CA ILE A 172 -20.26 28.14 16.73
C ILE A 172 -20.62 26.65 16.86
N THR A 173 -21.92 26.30 16.81
CA THR A 173 -22.38 24.92 16.88
C THR A 173 -21.85 24.08 15.71
N MET A 174 -22.01 24.57 14.47
CA MET A 174 -21.51 23.89 13.27
C MET A 174 -19.99 23.80 13.24
N ALA A 175 -19.31 24.85 13.72
CA ALA A 175 -17.86 24.87 13.84
C ALA A 175 -17.35 23.81 14.84
N THR A 176 -18.02 23.71 15.99
CA THR A 176 -17.68 22.75 17.04
C THR A 176 -17.92 21.31 16.58
N ILE A 177 -19.06 21.04 15.94
CA ILE A 177 -19.37 19.72 15.36
C ILE A 177 -18.30 19.34 14.34
N SER A 178 -17.97 20.25 13.42
CA SER A 178 -16.97 19.99 12.38
C SER A 178 -15.56 19.77 12.96
N ALA A 179 -15.18 20.52 14.00
CA ALA A 179 -13.91 20.32 14.70
C ALA A 179 -13.84 18.94 15.35
N ILE A 180 -14.89 18.53 16.07
CA ILE A 180 -14.96 17.19 16.67
C ILE A 180 -14.91 16.10 15.59
N SER A 181 -15.67 16.26 14.51
CA SER A 181 -15.65 15.33 13.37
C SER A 181 -14.28 15.24 12.70
N SER A 182 -13.56 16.35 12.57
CA SER A 182 -12.21 16.36 11.99
C SER A 182 -11.21 15.60 12.86
N VAL A 183 -11.22 15.82 14.18
CA VAL A 183 -10.34 15.10 15.12
C VAL A 183 -10.63 13.61 15.08
N LEU A 184 -11.90 13.21 15.00
CA LEU A 184 -12.28 11.81 14.87
C LEU A 184 -11.77 11.19 13.57
N LEU A 185 -11.86 11.90 12.44
CA LEU A 185 -11.35 11.44 11.14
C LEU A 185 -9.83 11.30 11.15
N GLU A 186 -9.09 12.23 11.77
CA GLU A 186 -7.64 12.13 11.95
C GLU A 186 -7.26 10.91 12.80
N ALA A 187 -8.01 10.63 13.87
CA ALA A 187 -7.80 9.44 14.69
C ALA A 187 -8.03 8.14 13.90
N ILE A 188 -9.07 8.09 13.07
CA ILE A 188 -9.33 6.97 12.13
C ILE A 188 -8.18 6.82 11.13
N GLY A 189 -7.69 7.93 10.56
CA GLY A 189 -6.51 7.93 9.70
C GLY A 189 -5.28 7.36 10.39
N GLY A 190 -5.04 7.74 11.64
CA GLY A 190 -3.97 7.20 12.48
C GLY A 190 -4.11 5.69 12.73
N MET A 191 -5.33 5.20 13.01
CA MET A 191 -5.58 3.77 13.17
C MET A 191 -5.29 2.98 11.88
N TYR A 192 -5.70 3.49 10.71
CA TYR A 192 -5.34 2.86 9.44
C TYR A 192 -3.84 2.89 9.16
N PHE A 193 -3.14 3.95 9.55
CA PHE A 193 -1.67 3.98 9.49
C PHE A 193 -1.01 2.95 10.40
N TYR A 194 -1.59 2.69 11.58
CA TYR A 194 -1.13 1.62 12.45
C TYR A 194 -1.30 0.24 11.79
N VAL A 195 -2.46 -0.02 11.19
CA VAL A 195 -2.69 -1.26 10.41
C VAL A 195 -1.70 -1.35 9.25
N TYR A 196 -1.47 -0.27 8.49
CA TYR A 196 -0.47 -0.22 7.43
C TYR A 196 0.93 -0.62 7.94
N LYS A 197 1.37 -0.03 9.06
CA LYS A 197 2.66 -0.38 9.67
C LYS A 197 2.73 -1.86 10.04
N LYS A 198 1.67 -2.40 10.66
CA LYS A 198 1.60 -3.82 11.03
C LYS A 198 1.60 -4.75 9.81
N SER A 199 0.89 -4.39 8.74
CA SER A 199 0.92 -5.14 7.48
C SER A 199 2.30 -5.09 6.83
N LEU A 200 3.06 -3.99 6.92
CA LEU A 200 4.45 -3.94 6.44
C LEU A 200 5.38 -4.83 7.27
N GLU A 201 5.23 -4.85 8.59
CA GLU A 201 5.98 -5.76 9.47
C GLU A 201 5.71 -7.22 9.08
N GLN A 202 4.44 -7.59 8.85
CA GLN A 202 4.06 -8.93 8.37
C GLN A 202 4.59 -9.20 6.96
N LEU A 203 4.53 -8.22 6.06
CA LEU A 203 5.05 -8.36 4.70
C LEU A 203 6.54 -8.71 4.70
N ASN A 204 7.34 -7.99 5.50
CA ASN A 204 8.77 -8.27 5.65
C ASN A 204 8.99 -9.66 6.27
N PHE A 205 8.20 -10.03 7.28
CA PHE A 205 8.27 -11.37 7.87
C PHE A 205 8.03 -12.49 6.85
N PHE A 206 6.98 -12.37 6.03
CA PHE A 206 6.70 -13.36 4.99
C PHE A 206 7.74 -13.33 3.86
N TYR A 207 8.25 -12.16 3.50
CA TYR A 207 9.33 -12.02 2.52
C TYR A 207 10.59 -12.74 2.98
N ASP A 208 11.05 -12.49 4.21
CA ASP A 208 12.20 -13.17 4.80
C ASP A 208 12.00 -14.69 4.87
N LYS A 209 10.78 -15.14 5.18
CA LYS A 209 10.46 -16.57 5.23
C LYS A 209 10.49 -17.20 3.84
N LEU A 210 9.99 -16.48 2.84
CA LEU A 210 9.99 -16.90 1.44
C LEU A 210 11.43 -17.02 0.92
N GLU A 211 12.25 -15.98 1.09
CA GLU A 211 13.67 -15.94 0.70
C GLU A 211 14.45 -17.09 1.33
N LYS A 212 14.36 -17.26 2.66
CA LYS A 212 15.03 -18.35 3.39
C LYS A 212 14.66 -19.75 2.87
N THR A 213 13.42 -19.93 2.42
CA THR A 213 12.92 -21.21 1.89
C THR A 213 13.43 -21.44 0.47
N GLN A 214 13.48 -20.40 -0.36
CA GLN A 214 14.07 -20.45 -1.70
C GLN A 214 15.57 -20.73 -1.65
N ASP A 215 16.33 -20.02 -0.80
CA ASP A 215 17.76 -20.24 -0.60
C ASP A 215 18.06 -21.68 -0.17
N THR A 216 17.22 -22.25 0.70
CA THR A 216 17.34 -23.65 1.12
C THR A 216 17.16 -24.60 -0.06
N MET A 217 16.15 -24.38 -0.91
CA MET A 217 15.94 -25.20 -2.10
C MET A 217 17.08 -25.07 -3.10
N VAL A 218 17.57 -23.86 -3.34
CA VAL A 218 18.73 -23.62 -4.21
C VAL A 218 19.96 -24.34 -3.68
N ALA A 219 20.24 -24.27 -2.37
CA ALA A 219 21.35 -24.99 -1.76
C ALA A 219 21.22 -26.51 -1.90
N ILE A 220 20.04 -27.08 -1.67
CA ILE A 220 19.79 -28.52 -1.85
C ILE A 220 19.96 -28.92 -3.31
N GLU A 221 19.48 -28.11 -4.25
CA GLU A 221 19.58 -28.40 -5.68
C GLU A 221 21.03 -28.32 -6.18
N LEU A 222 21.77 -27.27 -5.77
CA LEU A 222 23.19 -27.13 -6.10
C LEU A 222 24.02 -28.30 -5.56
N THR A 223 23.78 -28.73 -4.32
CA THR A 223 24.49 -29.88 -3.74
C THR A 223 24.13 -31.19 -4.43
N ASN A 224 22.86 -31.36 -4.85
CA ASN A 224 22.43 -32.56 -5.57
C ASN A 224 23.08 -32.72 -6.96
N ASN A 225 23.38 -31.60 -7.62
CA ASN A 225 23.94 -31.56 -8.97
C ASN A 225 25.48 -31.74 -9.03
N ILE A 226 26.13 -32.00 -7.90
CA ILE A 226 27.57 -32.28 -7.82
C ILE A 226 27.84 -33.72 -8.24
N SER A 227 28.78 -33.91 -9.18
CA SER A 227 29.14 -35.23 -9.72
C SER A 227 30.11 -36.03 -8.84
N ASP A 228 30.86 -35.36 -7.97
CA ASP A 228 31.80 -35.98 -7.02
C ASP A 228 31.05 -36.34 -5.73
N ASP A 229 30.84 -37.64 -5.50
CA ASP A 229 30.05 -38.15 -4.38
C ASP A 229 30.62 -37.76 -3.01
N ALA A 230 31.96 -37.73 -2.86
CA ALA A 230 32.59 -37.36 -1.60
C ALA A 230 32.36 -35.88 -1.29
N LYS A 231 32.54 -34.99 -2.28
CA LYS A 231 32.25 -33.56 -2.12
C LYS A 231 30.78 -33.26 -1.93
N LYS A 232 29.90 -34.03 -2.59
CA LYS A 232 28.45 -33.92 -2.44
C LYS A 232 28.02 -34.23 -1.00
N MET A 233 28.50 -35.33 -0.43
CA MET A 233 28.21 -35.67 0.98
C MET A 233 28.72 -34.58 1.94
N GLU A 234 29.95 -34.10 1.74
CA GLU A 234 30.51 -33.02 2.56
C GLU A 234 29.66 -31.74 2.52
N LEU A 235 29.21 -31.32 1.34
CA LEU A 235 28.41 -30.11 1.20
C LEU A 235 26.97 -30.28 1.69
N GLN A 236 26.39 -31.47 1.53
CA GLN A 236 25.08 -31.79 2.12
C GLN A 236 25.13 -31.74 3.66
N GLU A 237 26.19 -32.28 4.27
CA GLU A 237 26.41 -32.18 5.72
C GLU A 237 26.47 -30.71 6.15
N LYS A 238 27.24 -29.87 5.45
CA LYS A 238 27.30 -28.42 5.73
C LYS A 238 25.94 -27.74 5.61
N VAL A 239 25.13 -28.08 4.62
CA VAL A 239 23.77 -27.55 4.48
C VAL A 239 22.90 -27.96 5.66
N ILE A 240 22.93 -29.24 6.06
CA ILE A 240 22.17 -29.75 7.21
C ILE A 240 22.56 -29.04 8.50
N LEU A 241 23.86 -28.88 8.76
CA LEU A 241 24.37 -28.18 9.93
C LEU A 241 23.88 -26.73 9.99
N ASN A 242 23.98 -25.99 8.88
CA ASN A 242 23.47 -24.62 8.78
C ASN A 242 21.94 -24.55 8.99
N LEU A 243 21.18 -25.53 8.50
CA LEU A 243 19.73 -25.59 8.70
C LEU A 243 19.36 -25.85 10.17
N ILE A 244 20.08 -26.73 10.86
CA ILE A 244 19.91 -27.00 12.28
C ILE A 244 20.22 -25.74 13.10
N GLU A 245 21.36 -25.10 12.83
CA GLU A 245 21.76 -23.86 13.52
C GLU A 245 20.73 -22.75 13.34
N ARG A 246 20.27 -22.52 12.10
CA ARG A 246 19.20 -21.57 11.78
C ARG A 246 17.89 -21.88 12.50
N SER A 247 17.55 -23.16 12.69
CA SER A 247 16.34 -23.54 13.43
C SER A 247 16.46 -23.22 14.92
N SER A 248 17.66 -23.38 15.49
CA SER A 248 17.94 -23.10 16.90
C SER A 248 17.97 -21.60 17.24
N SER A 249 18.41 -20.76 16.29
CA SER A 249 18.51 -19.31 16.52
C SER A 249 17.17 -18.58 16.51
N ASN A 250 16.14 -19.16 15.87
CA ASN A 250 14.78 -18.58 15.81
C ASN A 250 13.92 -18.85 17.06
N VAL A 251 14.47 -19.49 18.09
CA VAL A 251 13.78 -19.83 19.37
C VAL A 251 14.14 -18.85 20.49
N LYS A 252 14.92 -17.79 20.21
CA LYS A 252 15.18 -16.66 21.13
C LYS A 252 14.45 -15.41 20.68
#